data_AF-A0A6P4FNJ4-F1
#
_entry.id   AF-A0A6P4FNJ4-F1
#
_cell.length_a   1.000
_cell.length_b   1.000
_cell.length_c   1.000
_cell.angle_alpha   90.00
_cell.angle_beta   90.00
_cell.angle_gamma   90.00
#
_symmetry.space_group_name_H-M   'P 1'
#
loop_
_entity.id
_entity.type
_entity.pdbx_description
1 polymer ?
#
loop_
_entity_poly.entity_id
_entity_poly.type
_entity_poly.pdbx_seq_one_letter_code
_entity_poly.pdbx_strand_id
1 'polypeptide(L)'
;MVDFLTNQNGVITEIIYPEAINMFAVNLFRTLPPSSNPNGAEFDPEEDEPTLESSWPHLQLVYELFLRFLESPDFQPNMAKRFIDHQFVLQLLDLFDSEDPRERDFLKTVLHRIYGKFLGLRAFIRKQINNVFY
;
A
#
# COMPACT_ATOMS: atom_id res chain seq x y z
N MET A 1 -7.25 4.80 17.02
CA MET A 1 -7.29 5.63 15.80
C MET A 1 -8.13 4.98 14.70
N VAL A 2 -7.95 3.68 14.43
CA VAL A 2 -8.81 2.91 13.49
C VAL A 2 -10.28 2.96 13.89
N ASP A 3 -10.61 2.69 15.16
CA ASP A 3 -11.99 2.76 15.67
C ASP A 3 -12.59 4.17 15.60
N PHE A 4 -11.75 5.20 15.69
CA PHE A 4 -12.17 6.60 15.66
C PHE A 4 -12.61 7.02 14.26
N LEU A 5 -11.86 6.64 13.23
CA LEU A 5 -12.27 6.86 11.83
C LEU A 5 -13.49 6.02 11.43
N THR A 6 -13.70 4.88 12.08
CA THR A 6 -14.80 3.97 11.75
C THR A 6 -16.12 4.43 12.37
N ASN A 7 -16.08 5.05 13.56
CA ASN A 7 -17.28 5.35 14.35
C ASN A 7 -17.70 6.83 14.36
N GLN A 8 -16.96 7.72 13.69
CA GLN A 8 -17.24 9.16 13.67
C GLN A 8 -17.25 9.73 12.25
N ASN A 9 -18.31 10.44 11.90
CA ASN A 9 -18.45 11.15 10.62
C ASN A 9 -17.82 12.54 10.69
N GLY A 10 -17.31 13.06 9.56
CA GLY A 10 -16.77 14.41 9.46
C GLY A 10 -15.35 14.58 10.03
N VAL A 11 -14.66 13.48 10.36
CA VAL A 11 -13.31 13.51 10.94
C VAL A 11 -12.23 13.81 9.89
N ILE A 12 -12.47 13.43 8.63
CA ILE A 12 -11.53 13.66 7.53
C ILE A 12 -11.63 15.10 7.06
N THR A 13 -10.85 15.97 7.70
CA THR A 13 -10.71 17.38 7.33
C THR A 13 -9.51 17.56 6.39
N GLU A 14 -9.42 18.75 5.77
CA GLU A 14 -8.38 19.02 4.78
C GLU A 14 -6.95 18.81 5.29
N ILE A 15 -6.72 19.15 6.56
CA ILE A 15 -5.42 19.03 7.25
C ILE A 15 -5.00 17.58 7.50
N ILE A 16 -5.94 16.63 7.50
CA ILE A 16 -5.65 15.22 7.80
C ILE A 16 -5.05 14.50 6.58
N TYR A 17 -5.35 14.94 5.36
CA TYR A 17 -4.85 14.31 4.14
C TYR A 17 -3.31 14.19 4.09
N PRO A 18 -2.54 15.29 4.22
CA PRO A 18 -1.09 15.19 4.20
C PRO A 18 -0.55 14.32 5.34
N GLU A 19 -1.10 14.44 6.54
CA GLU A 19 -0.65 13.71 7.72
C GLU A 19 -0.89 12.20 7.60
N ALA A 20 -2.09 11.80 7.16
CA ALA A 20 -2.43 10.38 7.00
C ALA A 20 -1.59 9.71 5.91
N ILE A 21 -1.38 10.40 4.79
CA ILE A 21 -0.60 9.87 3.65
C ILE A 21 0.88 9.82 4.01
N ASN A 22 1.42 10.85 4.68
CA ASN A 22 2.80 10.86 5.13
C ASN A 22 3.06 9.79 6.21
N MET A 23 2.13 9.63 7.17
CA MET A 23 2.21 8.58 8.18
C MET A 23 2.24 7.20 7.52
N PHE A 24 1.40 6.94 6.52
CA PHE A 24 1.47 5.69 5.75
C PHE A 24 2.83 5.54 5.05
N ALA A 25 3.28 6.56 4.31
CA ALA A 25 4.51 6.52 3.54
C ALA A 25 5.75 6.26 4.41
N VAL A 26 5.91 6.96 5.54
CA VAL A 26 7.06 6.82 6.44
C VAL A 26 7.12 5.45 7.10
N ASN A 27 5.98 4.81 7.34
CA ASN A 27 5.94 3.49 7.96
C ASN A 27 6.12 2.34 6.95
N LEU A 28 5.65 2.50 5.70
CA LEU A 28 5.67 1.42 4.72
C LEU A 28 6.81 1.48 3.71
N PHE A 29 7.11 2.65 3.17
CA PHE A 29 8.05 2.76 2.05
C PHE A 29 9.48 2.57 2.56
N ARG A 30 9.96 1.35 2.36
CA ARG A 30 11.27 0.87 2.78
C ARG A 30 11.87 0.01 1.68
N THR A 31 13.19 -0.10 1.66
CA THR A 31 13.86 -1.13 0.85
C THR A 31 13.56 -2.49 1.48
N LEU A 32 13.05 -3.42 0.68
CA LEU A 32 12.81 -4.78 1.13
C LEU A 32 14.16 -5.49 1.40
N PRO A 33 14.22 -6.38 2.41
CA PRO A 33 15.40 -7.19 2.63
C PRO A 33 15.70 -8.06 1.40
N PRO A 34 16.96 -8.46 1.18
CA PRO A 34 17.28 -9.43 0.14
C PRO A 34 16.48 -10.72 0.36
N SER A 35 16.08 -11.36 -0.73
CA SER A 35 15.29 -12.60 -0.66
C SER A 35 16.02 -13.66 0.16
N SER A 36 15.27 -14.34 1.02
CA SER A 36 15.79 -15.43 1.86
C SER A 36 15.95 -16.72 1.05
N ASN A 37 15.35 -16.80 -0.14
CA ASN A 37 15.28 -18.01 -0.94
C ASN A 37 16.50 -18.11 -1.88
N PRO A 38 17.04 -19.33 -2.08
CA PRO A 38 18.18 -19.52 -2.96
C PRO A 38 17.81 -19.20 -4.43
N ASN A 39 18.49 -18.22 -5.02
CA ASN A 39 18.37 -17.93 -6.44
C ASN A 39 19.00 -19.07 -7.27
N GLY A 40 18.21 -19.87 -8.01
CA GLY A 40 18.77 -20.91 -8.87
C GLY A 40 17.78 -21.95 -9.40
N ALA A 41 18.33 -23.00 -10.03
CA ALA A 41 17.57 -24.09 -10.67
C ALA A 41 16.86 -25.04 -9.67
N GLU A 42 17.09 -24.85 -8.37
CA GLU A 42 16.41 -25.56 -7.27
C GLU A 42 15.35 -24.70 -6.57
N PHE A 43 15.04 -23.51 -7.11
CA PHE A 43 13.95 -22.67 -6.61
C PHE A 43 12.61 -23.33 -6.92
N ASP A 44 11.97 -23.87 -5.88
CA ASP A 44 10.58 -24.30 -5.93
C ASP A 44 9.70 -23.30 -5.15
N PRO A 45 8.95 -22.43 -5.85
CA PRO A 45 8.09 -21.45 -5.20
C PRO A 45 6.94 -22.07 -4.39
N GLU A 46 6.66 -23.37 -4.53
CA GLU A 46 5.69 -24.08 -3.69
C GLU A 46 6.29 -24.63 -2.38
N GLU A 47 7.61 -24.85 -2.31
CA GLU A 47 8.29 -25.38 -1.12
C GLU A 47 8.91 -24.28 -0.24
N ASP A 48 9.10 -23.07 -0.77
CA ASP A 48 9.68 -21.96 -0.03
C ASP A 48 8.77 -21.44 1.10
N GLU A 49 9.27 -21.49 2.33
CA GLU A 49 8.57 -20.92 3.48
C GLU A 49 8.56 -19.38 3.38
N PRO A 50 7.38 -18.72 3.44
CA PRO A 50 7.31 -17.27 3.32
C PRO A 50 7.97 -16.60 4.53
N THR A 51 8.94 -15.72 4.28
CA THR A 51 9.49 -14.87 5.34
C THR A 51 8.43 -13.90 5.83
N LEU A 52 8.09 -14.00 7.12
CA LEU A 52 7.12 -13.11 7.75
C LEU A 52 7.77 -11.83 8.26
N GLU A 53 7.12 -10.70 8.05
CA GLU A 53 7.62 -9.41 8.53
C GLU A 53 7.51 -9.32 10.06
N SER A 54 8.65 -9.12 10.71
CA SER A 54 8.76 -9.01 12.17
C SER A 54 7.94 -7.87 12.76
N SER A 55 7.81 -6.77 12.01
CA SER A 55 7.06 -5.57 12.40
C SER A 55 5.57 -5.65 12.03
N TRP A 56 5.08 -6.82 11.60
CA TRP A 56 3.72 -7.02 11.12
C TRP A 56 2.62 -6.48 12.06
N PRO A 57 2.67 -6.68 13.40
CA PRO A 57 1.62 -6.14 14.28
C PRO A 57 1.45 -4.62 14.18
N HIS A 58 2.53 -3.89 13.88
CA HIS A 58 2.48 -2.45 13.62
C HIS A 58 2.03 -2.15 12.19
N LEU A 59 2.65 -2.80 11.19
CA LEU A 59 2.33 -2.54 9.78
C LEU A 59 0.88 -2.87 9.43
N GLN A 60 0.32 -3.93 10.01
CA GLN A 60 -1.08 -4.29 9.87
C GLN A 60 -1.98 -3.10 10.24
N LEU A 61 -1.72 -2.45 11.38
CA LEU A 61 -2.51 -1.30 11.83
C LEU A 61 -2.36 -0.10 10.88
N VAL A 62 -1.17 0.12 10.34
CA VAL A 62 -0.94 1.21 9.38
C VAL A 62 -1.71 0.96 8.08
N TYR A 63 -1.69 -0.27 7.55
CA TYR A 63 -2.46 -0.64 6.37
C TYR A 63 -3.97 -0.55 6.62
N GLU A 64 -4.47 -1.08 7.73
CA GLU A 64 -5.89 -1.02 8.10
C GLU A 64 -6.35 0.42 8.23
N LEU A 65 -5.58 1.28 8.90
CA LEU A 65 -5.89 2.69 9.07
C LEU A 65 -5.96 3.41 7.72
N PHE A 66 -5.00 3.16 6.82
CA PHE A 66 -4.98 3.79 5.51
C PHE A 66 -6.11 3.30 4.61
N LEU A 67 -6.45 2.00 4.67
CA LEU A 67 -7.62 1.48 3.97
C LEU A 67 -8.92 2.11 4.47
N ARG A 68 -9.12 2.21 5.79
CA ARG A 68 -10.30 2.90 6.35
C ARG A 68 -10.35 4.37 5.91
N PHE A 69 -9.21 5.05 5.87
CA PHE A 69 -9.10 6.42 5.37
C PHE A 69 -9.52 6.53 3.89
N LEU A 70 -9.04 5.63 3.02
CA LEU A 70 -9.42 5.59 1.61
C LEU A 70 -10.89 5.20 1.40
N GLU A 71 -11.42 4.29 2.21
CA GLU A 71 -12.78 3.75 2.10
C GLU A 71 -13.84 4.64 2.73
N SER A 72 -13.45 5.62 3.55
CA SER A 72 -14.37 6.55 4.19
C SER A 72 -15.26 7.26 3.16
N PRO A 73 -16.57 7.39 3.44
CA PRO A 73 -17.49 8.13 2.58
C PRO A 73 -17.14 9.62 2.47
N ASP A 74 -16.46 10.17 3.48
CA ASP A 74 -16.02 11.57 3.51
C ASP A 74 -14.71 11.81 2.74
N PHE A 75 -14.08 10.74 2.21
CA PHE A 75 -12.84 10.84 1.45
C PHE A 75 -13.07 11.54 0.09
N GLN A 76 -12.33 12.61 -0.15
CA GLN A 76 -12.39 13.41 -1.37
C GLN A 76 -11.11 13.21 -2.20
N PRO A 77 -11.17 12.50 -3.35
CA PRO A 77 -9.98 12.25 -4.17
C PRO A 77 -9.27 13.51 -4.66
N ASN A 78 -10.01 14.60 -4.90
CA ASN A 78 -9.45 15.88 -5.32
C ASN A 78 -8.51 16.51 -4.30
N MET A 79 -8.71 16.20 -3.02
CA MET A 79 -7.84 16.67 -1.94
C MET A 79 -6.56 15.84 -1.88
N ALA A 80 -6.70 14.51 -1.96
CA ALA A 80 -5.62 13.55 -1.86
C ALA A 80 -4.68 13.51 -3.08
N LYS A 81 -5.17 13.86 -4.29
CA LYS A 81 -4.41 13.70 -5.55
C LYS A 81 -3.08 14.48 -5.61
N ARG A 82 -2.89 15.47 -4.74
CA ARG A 82 -1.65 16.25 -4.64
C ARG A 82 -0.56 15.54 -3.82
N PHE A 83 -0.92 14.45 -3.13
CA PHE A 83 -0.06 13.67 -2.26
C PHE A 83 0.05 12.20 -2.72
N ILE A 84 -1.01 11.65 -3.32
CA ILE A 84 -0.98 10.35 -4.01
C ILE A 84 -0.67 10.61 -5.48
N ASP A 85 0.61 10.71 -5.79
CA ASP A 85 1.14 10.99 -7.12
C ASP A 85 1.83 9.76 -7.74
N HIS A 86 2.54 9.95 -8.86
CA HIS A 86 3.28 8.87 -9.50
C HIS A 86 4.38 8.28 -8.61
N GLN A 87 5.05 9.12 -7.79
CA GLN A 87 6.12 8.66 -6.92
C GLN A 87 5.56 7.77 -5.80
N PHE A 88 4.46 8.18 -5.18
CA PHE A 88 3.75 7.37 -4.19
C PHE A 88 3.36 6.01 -4.76
N VAL A 89 2.83 5.97 -5.99
CA VAL A 89 2.44 4.73 -6.66
C VAL A 89 3.64 3.83 -6.95
N LEU A 90 4.77 4.38 -7.38
CA LEU A 90 5.99 3.60 -7.61
C LEU A 90 6.46 2.93 -6.31
N GLN A 91 6.59 3.70 -5.23
CA GLN A 91 7.01 3.14 -3.94
C GLN A 91 6.03 2.10 -3.39
N LEU A 92 4.73 2.26 -3.66
CA LEU A 92 3.73 1.26 -3.31
C LEU A 92 3.88 -0.03 -4.13
N LEU A 93 4.23 0.08 -5.43
CA LEU A 93 4.46 -1.07 -6.30
C LEU A 93 5.72 -1.83 -5.93
N ASP A 94 6.79 -1.15 -5.53
CA ASP A 94 8.05 -1.77 -5.09
C ASP A 94 7.84 -2.72 -3.88
N LEU A 95 6.81 -2.47 -3.06
CA LEU A 95 6.49 -3.34 -1.91
C LEU A 95 5.81 -4.66 -2.30
N PHE A 96 5.35 -4.83 -3.55
CA PHE A 96 4.73 -6.09 -3.98
C PHE A 96 5.72 -7.27 -4.01
N ASP A 97 7.01 -6.99 -4.00
CA ASP A 97 8.08 -7.99 -3.87
C ASP A 97 8.24 -8.49 -2.41
N SER A 98 7.41 -8.04 -1.47
CA SER A 98 7.42 -8.53 -0.08
C SER A 98 7.14 -10.04 -0.04
N GLU A 99 7.97 -10.80 0.66
CA GLU A 99 7.80 -12.25 0.87
C GLU A 99 6.59 -12.56 1.79
N ASP A 100 6.13 -11.59 2.58
CA ASP A 100 4.98 -11.76 3.48
C ASP A 100 3.64 -11.71 2.70
N PRO A 101 2.90 -12.84 2.59
CA PRO A 101 1.64 -12.88 1.85
C PRO A 101 0.58 -11.92 2.41
N ARG A 102 0.63 -11.64 3.72
CA ARG A 102 -0.33 -10.75 4.38
C ARG A 102 -0.11 -9.31 3.90
N GLU A 103 1.15 -8.89 3.77
CA GLU A 103 1.50 -7.57 3.24
C GLU A 103 1.02 -7.42 1.80
N ARG A 104 1.25 -8.43 0.95
CA ARG A 104 0.81 -8.43 -0.46
C ARG A 104 -0.71 -8.30 -0.60
N ASP A 105 -1.49 -8.93 0.26
CA ASP A 105 -2.96 -8.83 0.24
C ASP A 105 -3.47 -7.42 0.57
N PHE A 106 -2.84 -6.75 1.55
CA PHE A 106 -3.14 -5.35 1.86
C PHE A 106 -2.72 -4.42 0.71
N LEU A 107 -1.51 -4.58 0.17
CA LEU A 107 -1.02 -3.81 -0.97
C LEU A 107 -1.94 -3.92 -2.19
N LYS A 108 -2.38 -5.14 -2.52
CA LYS A 108 -3.36 -5.40 -3.58
C LYS A 108 -4.64 -4.59 -3.38
N THR A 109 -5.16 -4.59 -2.15
CA THR A 109 -6.39 -3.87 -1.80
C THR A 109 -6.19 -2.36 -1.88
N VAL A 110 -5.09 -1.83 -1.32
CA VAL A 110 -4.75 -0.40 -1.36
C VAL A 110 -4.62 0.08 -2.81
N LEU A 111 -3.83 -0.62 -3.62
CA LEU A 111 -3.63 -0.29 -5.03
C LEU A 111 -4.95 -0.32 -5.80
N HIS A 112 -5.82 -1.29 -5.53
CA HIS A 112 -7.15 -1.37 -6.14
C HIS A 112 -8.02 -0.15 -5.79
N ARG A 113 -8.03 0.28 -4.52
CA ARG A 113 -8.76 1.48 -4.09
C ARG A 113 -8.21 2.75 -4.75
N ILE A 114 -6.89 2.89 -4.84
CA ILE A 114 -6.24 4.01 -5.53
C ILE A 114 -6.61 4.00 -7.02
N TYR A 115 -6.47 2.87 -7.71
CA TYR A 115 -6.83 2.72 -9.12
C TYR A 115 -8.30 3.08 -9.39
N GLY A 116 -9.21 2.68 -8.49
CA GLY A 116 -10.63 2.99 -8.56
C GLY A 116 -10.91 4.50 -8.46
N LYS A 117 -10.33 5.16 -7.45
CA LYS A 117 -10.61 6.57 -7.09
C LYS A 117 -9.85 7.60 -7.92
N PHE A 118 -8.66 7.28 -8.44
CA PHE A 118 -7.79 8.23 -9.14
C PHE A 118 -7.68 7.91 -10.64
N LEU A 119 -8.60 8.46 -11.43
CA LEU A 119 -8.63 8.25 -12.89
C LEU A 119 -7.31 8.63 -13.58
N GLY A 120 -6.66 9.71 -13.13
CA GLY A 120 -5.40 10.20 -13.69
C GLY A 120 -4.21 9.25 -13.49
N LEU A 121 -4.24 8.39 -12.47
CA LEU A 121 -3.17 7.44 -12.18
C LEU A 121 -3.32 6.11 -12.93
N ARG A 122 -4.49 5.81 -13.50
CA ARG A 122 -4.78 4.49 -14.07
C ARG A 122 -3.84 4.10 -15.20
N ALA A 123 -3.54 5.03 -16.12
CA ALA A 123 -2.63 4.77 -17.23
C ALA A 123 -1.21 4.51 -16.73
N PHE A 124 -0.76 5.26 -15.72
CA PHE A 124 0.54 5.09 -15.10
C PHE A 124 0.65 3.75 -14.37
N ILE A 125 -0.32 3.40 -13.53
CA ILE A 125 -0.36 2.11 -12.79
C ILE A 125 -0.27 0.93 -13.76
N ARG A 126 -1.09 0.91 -14.82
CA ARG A 126 -1.04 -0.17 -15.83
C ARG A 126 0.32 -0.27 -16.51
N LYS A 127 0.94 0.87 -16.83
CA LYS A 127 2.27 0.90 -17.45
C LYS A 127 3.33 0.32 -16.51
N GLN A 128 3.32 0.71 -15.23
CA GLN A 128 4.31 0.21 -14.27
C GLN A 128 4.13 -1.29 -13.99
N ILE A 129 2.89 -1.74 -13.82
CA ILE A 129 2.60 -3.18 -13.66
C ILE A 129 3.10 -3.96 -14.88
N ASN A 130 2.86 -3.48 -16.10
CA ASN A 130 3.41 -4.13 -17.29
C ASN A 130 4.94 -4.17 -17.27
N ASN A 131 5.61 -3.09 -16.88
CA ASN A 131 7.08 -3.06 -16.78
C ASN A 131 7.64 -4.04 -15.76
N VAL A 132 6.88 -4.43 -14.74
CA VAL A 132 7.29 -5.46 -13.76
C VAL A 132 7.15 -6.87 -14.36
N PHE A 133 6.18 -7.08 -15.25
CA PHE A 133 5.92 -8.38 -15.88
C PHE A 133 6.72 -8.64 -17.17
N TYR A 134 7.34 -7.61 -17.78
CA TYR A 134 8.12 -7.70 -19.03
C TYR A 134 9.61 -7.47 -18.76
#